data_AF-A0AAJ3DJ46-F1
#
_entry.id   AF-A0AAJ3DJ46-F1
#
_cell.length_a   1.000
_cell.length_b   1.000
_cell.length_c   1.000
_cell.angle_alpha   90.00
_cell.angle_beta   90.00
_cell.angle_gamma   90.00
#
_symmetry.space_group_name_H-M   'P 1'
#
loop_
_entity.id
_entity.type
_entity.pdbx_description
1 polymer ?
#
loop_
_entity_poly.entity_id
_entity_poly.type
_entity_poly.pdbx_seq_one_letter_code
_entity_poly.pdbx_strand_id
1 'polypeptide(L)'
;MARRHHDAIPSTPVRTSSHADSRRHLSHSTGILLVTLLLPALALTACGDDRKAAGSAPSPSASPSASASPSPTPSRTPPADRDHDGIPDSSDSYPDDPKNIPQQAPINLECETNNESGGSLLTVFPGKDGRPDFTEVWAAKASSCDIVGAVTIVTSVEKQAYKVSKYDDQDIAPLYAICAAIDTDDVYAEAGFAASSEQITEINAALTLCPKHPYAKKWRQAVQRGQADADLEAQGRLFGSGTYRVGKEIKPGTYVTHDVDGCYWERQNSSGNIIDNYFTNGARRVQVTIRSSDYAFHSENCGEWRPAR
;
A
#
# COMPACT_ATOMS: atom_id res chain seq x y z
N MET A 1 8.80 16.48 -79.29
CA MET A 1 8.28 17.74 -78.72
C MET A 1 7.08 17.41 -77.84
N ALA A 2 6.95 18.11 -76.70
CA ALA A 2 5.89 18.02 -75.68
C ALA A 2 5.93 16.79 -74.75
N ARG A 3 5.66 16.86 -73.45
CA ARG A 3 5.84 17.86 -72.37
C ARG A 3 5.67 17.02 -71.09
N ARG A 4 6.48 17.27 -70.06
CA ARG A 4 6.39 16.61 -68.75
C ARG A 4 5.03 16.91 -68.10
N HIS A 5 4.38 15.90 -67.54
CA HIS A 5 3.46 16.06 -66.42
C HIS A 5 4.01 15.30 -65.22
N HIS A 6 4.33 16.06 -64.18
CA HIS A 6 4.55 15.58 -62.82
C HIS A 6 3.16 15.45 -62.18
N ASP A 7 2.77 14.24 -61.80
CA ASP A 7 1.72 14.03 -60.83
C ASP A 7 2.34 14.00 -59.43
N ALA A 8 2.10 15.07 -58.67
CA ALA A 8 2.36 15.15 -57.25
C ALA A 8 1.24 14.42 -56.49
N ILE A 9 1.63 13.42 -55.71
CA ILE A 9 0.76 12.65 -54.82
C ILE A 9 0.42 13.54 -53.60
N PRO A 10 -0.84 13.56 -53.13
CA PRO A 10 -1.25 14.38 -51.99
C PRO A 10 -0.64 13.86 -50.67
N SER A 11 0.03 14.76 -49.95
CA SER A 11 0.56 14.56 -48.61
C SER A 11 -0.58 14.38 -47.60
N THR A 12 -0.71 13.17 -47.04
CA THR A 12 -1.51 12.92 -45.83
C THR A 12 -0.76 13.47 -44.61
N PRO A 13 -1.41 14.24 -43.72
CA PRO A 13 -0.75 14.72 -42.50
C PRO A 13 -0.54 13.56 -41.52
N VAL A 14 0.72 13.33 -41.17
CA VAL A 14 1.14 12.43 -40.08
C VAL A 14 0.59 13.02 -38.78
N ARG A 15 -0.31 12.28 -38.14
CA ARG A 15 -0.84 12.59 -36.80
C ARG A 15 0.30 12.33 -35.80
N THR A 16 0.95 13.40 -35.37
CA THR A 16 1.89 13.39 -34.25
C THR A 16 1.09 13.14 -32.96
N SER A 17 1.09 11.90 -32.47
CA SER A 17 0.71 11.63 -31.07
C SER A 17 1.82 12.14 -30.17
N SER A 18 1.69 13.40 -29.77
CA SER A 18 2.37 13.96 -28.61
C SER A 18 1.81 13.24 -27.37
N HIS A 19 2.54 12.27 -26.85
CA HIS A 19 2.32 11.80 -25.48
C HIS A 19 2.73 12.92 -24.53
N ALA A 20 1.74 13.70 -24.12
CA ALA A 20 1.87 14.62 -23.00
C ALA A 20 2.16 13.78 -21.74
N ASP A 21 3.40 13.89 -21.26
CA ASP A 21 3.85 13.46 -19.93
C ASP A 21 3.02 14.21 -18.88
N SER A 22 1.89 13.63 -18.48
CA SER A 22 0.99 14.20 -17.49
C SER A 22 1.48 13.82 -16.11
N ARG A 23 2.59 14.41 -15.68
CA ARG A 23 3.04 14.39 -14.28
C ARG A 23 1.98 15.05 -13.42
N ARG A 24 1.16 14.25 -12.73
CA ARG A 24 0.32 14.74 -11.64
C ARG A 24 1.26 15.15 -10.51
N HIS A 25 1.42 16.45 -10.34
CA HIS A 25 2.08 17.05 -9.20
C HIS A 25 1.26 16.74 -7.93
N LEU A 26 1.81 15.90 -7.05
CA LEU A 26 1.39 15.81 -5.66
C LEU A 26 1.68 17.17 -4.99
N SER A 27 0.63 17.97 -4.81
CA SER A 27 0.68 19.26 -4.12
C SER A 27 0.92 19.03 -2.62
N HIS A 28 2.16 19.17 -2.16
CA HIS A 28 2.47 19.25 -0.73
C HIS A 28 2.04 20.62 -0.22
N SER A 29 0.96 20.65 0.57
CA SER A 29 0.52 21.86 1.28
C SER A 29 1.44 22.09 2.49
N THR A 30 2.26 23.14 2.42
CA THR A 30 3.10 23.60 3.53
C THR A 30 2.23 24.17 4.65
N GLY A 31 2.07 23.43 5.74
CA GLY A 31 1.40 23.88 6.97
C GLY A 31 2.28 24.82 7.80
N ILE A 32 1.78 26.03 8.03
CA ILE A 32 2.38 27.08 8.84
C ILE A 32 2.30 26.69 10.34
N LEU A 33 3.45 26.60 11.01
CA LEU A 33 3.56 26.36 12.45
C LEU A 33 3.13 27.62 13.23
N LEU A 34 1.97 27.58 13.88
CA LEU A 34 1.52 28.59 14.85
C LEU A 34 1.68 28.02 16.27
N VAL A 35 2.74 28.46 16.96
CA VAL A 35 3.01 28.12 18.36
C VAL A 35 2.17 29.04 19.26
N THR A 36 1.14 28.49 19.91
CA THR A 36 0.41 29.17 20.98
C THR A 36 0.88 28.66 22.35
N LEU A 37 1.46 29.58 23.12
CA LEU A 37 1.84 29.38 24.52
C LEU A 37 0.60 29.23 25.41
N LEU A 38 0.55 28.16 26.19
CA LEU A 38 -0.41 27.94 27.28
C LEU A 38 0.22 28.33 28.64
N LEU A 39 -0.37 29.32 29.30
CA LEU A 39 -0.16 29.67 30.71
C LEU A 39 -1.12 28.85 31.60
N PRO A 40 -0.68 28.31 32.75
CA PRO A 40 -1.58 27.65 33.71
C PRO A 40 -2.12 28.66 34.73
N ALA A 41 -3.45 28.69 34.89
CA ALA A 41 -4.13 29.40 35.98
C ALA A 41 -4.49 28.42 37.11
N LEU A 42 -4.11 28.79 38.32
CA LEU A 42 -4.45 28.14 39.59
C LEU A 42 -5.97 28.17 39.85
N ALA A 43 -6.50 27.09 40.43
CA ALA A 43 -7.72 27.14 41.24
C ALA A 43 -7.56 26.25 42.49
N LEU A 44 -7.67 26.90 43.65
CA LEU A 44 -7.72 26.36 45.00
C LEU A 44 -9.10 25.76 45.29
N THR A 45 -9.15 24.57 45.91
CA THR A 45 -10.27 24.09 46.75
C THR A 45 -9.67 23.15 47.81
N ALA A 46 -9.48 23.62 49.05
CA ALA A 46 -10.42 23.59 50.19
C ALA A 46 -10.47 22.21 50.88
N CYS A 47 -9.68 22.09 51.96
CA CYS A 47 -9.70 20.99 52.92
C CYS A 47 -10.90 21.13 53.87
N GLY A 48 -11.65 20.05 54.07
CA GLY A 48 -12.61 19.89 55.17
C GLY A 48 -12.25 18.64 55.96
N ASP A 49 -11.97 18.81 57.24
CA ASP A 49 -11.51 17.78 58.17
C ASP A 49 -12.42 17.87 59.41
N ASP A 50 -13.13 16.80 59.78
CA ASP A 50 -13.67 16.67 61.14
C ASP A 50 -14.00 15.20 61.50
N ARG A 51 -13.13 14.68 62.37
CA ARG A 51 -13.39 13.94 63.63
C ARG A 51 -13.65 12.44 63.65
N LYS A 52 -12.73 11.83 64.42
CA LYS A 52 -12.62 10.46 64.92
C LYS A 52 -13.73 10.04 65.88
N ALA A 53 -13.93 8.72 65.86
CA ALA A 53 -14.69 7.88 66.77
C ALA A 53 -14.12 7.78 68.20
N ALA A 54 -15.01 7.52 69.16
CA ALA A 54 -14.77 6.64 70.32
C ALA A 54 -16.10 6.31 71.04
N GLY A 55 -16.26 5.05 71.50
CA GLY A 55 -16.97 4.76 72.76
C GLY A 55 -18.20 3.84 72.75
N SER A 56 -17.94 2.53 72.85
CA SER A 56 -18.53 1.51 73.75
C SER A 56 -20.05 1.26 73.91
N ALA A 57 -20.39 -0.05 73.88
CA ALA A 57 -21.69 -0.70 74.13
C ALA A 57 -22.13 -0.72 75.62
N PRO A 58 -23.38 -1.12 75.97
CA PRO A 58 -23.79 -2.55 76.00
C PRO A 58 -25.26 -2.87 75.59
N SER A 59 -25.55 -4.17 75.42
CA SER A 59 -26.86 -4.84 75.18
C SER A 59 -27.63 -5.15 76.51
N PRO A 60 -28.82 -5.80 76.54
CA PRO A 60 -29.81 -6.15 75.49
C PRO A 60 -31.29 -5.83 75.88
N SER A 61 -32.27 -6.12 75.00
CA SER A 61 -33.44 -7.01 75.27
C SER A 61 -34.71 -6.70 74.43
N ALA A 62 -35.40 -7.79 74.06
CA ALA A 62 -36.79 -7.97 73.65
C ALA A 62 -37.26 -7.66 72.20
N SER A 63 -37.55 -8.74 71.46
CA SER A 63 -38.51 -8.83 70.34
C SER A 63 -39.97 -8.84 70.85
N PRO A 64 -41.01 -8.61 70.02
CA PRO A 64 -41.44 -9.61 69.03
C PRO A 64 -41.95 -9.06 67.67
N SER A 65 -41.81 -9.93 66.66
CA SER A 65 -42.65 -10.19 65.47
C SER A 65 -43.50 -9.10 64.82
N ALA A 66 -43.19 -8.79 63.55
CA ALA A 66 -44.20 -8.47 62.53
C ALA A 66 -43.72 -8.84 61.11
N SER A 67 -44.49 -9.74 60.49
CA SER A 67 -44.69 -10.08 59.07
C SER A 67 -43.62 -9.75 58.02
N ALA A 68 -43.09 -10.81 57.41
CA ALA A 68 -42.33 -10.76 56.16
C ALA A 68 -43.26 -10.46 54.96
N SER A 69 -43.05 -9.31 54.31
CA SER A 69 -43.42 -9.11 52.90
C SER A 69 -42.38 -9.79 52.00
N PRO A 70 -42.78 -10.47 50.92
CA PRO A 70 -41.82 -10.97 49.95
C PRO A 70 -41.19 -9.79 49.19
N SER A 71 -39.90 -9.55 49.39
CA SER A 71 -39.12 -8.70 48.49
C SER A 71 -39.19 -9.29 47.07
N PRO A 72 -39.48 -8.50 46.03
CA PRO A 72 -39.32 -8.97 44.67
C PRO A 72 -37.83 -9.22 44.45
N THR A 73 -37.44 -10.47 44.27
CA THR A 73 -36.12 -10.80 43.76
C THR A 73 -36.01 -10.12 42.39
N PRO A 74 -35.10 -9.15 42.17
CA PRO A 74 -34.85 -8.69 40.82
C PRO A 74 -34.29 -9.89 40.08
N SER A 75 -35.07 -10.49 39.19
CA SER A 75 -34.55 -11.36 38.14
C SER A 75 -33.71 -10.46 37.25
N ARG A 76 -32.47 -10.25 37.68
CA ARG A 76 -31.49 -9.50 36.93
C ARG A 76 -31.09 -10.43 35.80
N THR A 77 -31.77 -10.28 34.67
CA THR A 77 -31.31 -10.90 33.42
C THR A 77 -29.81 -10.62 33.32
N PRO A 78 -28.96 -11.64 33.11
CA PRO A 78 -27.55 -11.41 32.90
C PRO A 78 -27.38 -10.30 31.84
N PRO A 79 -26.47 -9.34 32.06
CA PRO A 79 -26.17 -8.35 31.03
C PRO A 79 -25.87 -9.05 29.71
N ALA A 80 -26.25 -8.44 28.59
CA ALA A 80 -25.86 -8.95 27.29
C ALA A 80 -24.34 -9.02 27.21
N ASP A 81 -23.84 -10.15 26.72
CA ASP A 81 -22.44 -10.47 26.47
C ASP A 81 -22.48 -11.27 25.17
N ARG A 82 -22.32 -10.56 24.05
CA ARG A 82 -22.61 -11.09 22.72
C ARG A 82 -21.48 -11.99 22.21
N ASP A 83 -20.24 -11.66 22.54
CA ASP A 83 -19.07 -12.43 22.12
C ASP A 83 -18.65 -13.49 23.15
N HIS A 84 -19.30 -13.51 24.32
CA HIS A 84 -19.14 -14.47 25.40
C HIS A 84 -17.74 -14.44 26.03
N ASP A 85 -17.13 -13.27 26.14
CA ASP A 85 -15.82 -13.07 26.76
C ASP A 85 -15.88 -12.86 28.28
N GLY A 86 -17.10 -12.73 28.83
CA GLY A 86 -17.36 -12.49 30.24
C GLY A 86 -17.41 -11.02 30.66
N ILE A 87 -17.33 -10.09 29.71
CA ILE A 87 -17.50 -8.64 29.88
C ILE A 87 -18.87 -8.25 29.31
N PRO A 88 -19.74 -7.59 30.08
CA PRO A 88 -21.01 -7.09 29.54
C PRO A 88 -20.81 -6.10 28.38
N ASP A 89 -21.61 -6.21 27.32
CA ASP A 89 -21.62 -5.33 26.13
C ASP A 89 -21.60 -3.83 26.51
N SER A 90 -22.24 -3.45 27.62
CA SER A 90 -22.31 -2.05 28.09
C SER A 90 -21.00 -1.50 28.65
N SER A 91 -20.08 -2.38 29.04
CA SER A 91 -18.77 -2.08 29.63
C SER A 91 -17.62 -2.60 28.77
N ASP A 92 -17.95 -3.27 27.67
CA ASP A 92 -17.00 -3.79 26.72
C ASP A 92 -16.70 -2.72 25.64
N SER A 93 -15.40 -2.49 25.40
CA SER A 93 -14.96 -1.59 24.33
C SER A 93 -15.14 -2.21 22.94
N TYR A 94 -15.18 -3.54 22.86
CA TYR A 94 -15.35 -4.31 21.62
C TYR A 94 -16.37 -5.46 21.80
N PRO A 95 -17.67 -5.16 21.93
CA PRO A 95 -18.75 -6.13 22.26
C PRO A 95 -18.99 -7.26 21.24
N ASP A 96 -18.17 -7.35 20.19
CA ASP A 96 -18.26 -8.32 19.10
C ASP A 96 -16.91 -9.07 18.91
N ASP A 97 -15.88 -8.80 19.73
CA ASP A 97 -14.54 -9.40 19.66
C ASP A 97 -14.09 -9.95 21.02
N PRO A 98 -14.15 -11.28 21.23
CA PRO A 98 -13.90 -11.87 22.54
C PRO A 98 -12.43 -11.79 22.97
N LYS A 99 -11.54 -11.31 22.10
CA LYS A 99 -10.13 -11.04 22.41
C LYS A 99 -9.88 -9.60 22.82
N ASN A 100 -10.89 -8.72 22.73
CA ASN A 100 -10.78 -7.28 22.99
C ASN A 100 -9.61 -6.62 22.25
N ILE A 101 -9.36 -7.04 21.00
CA ILE A 101 -8.25 -6.49 20.22
C ILE A 101 -8.63 -5.06 19.83
N PRO A 102 -7.74 -4.07 19.99
CA PRO A 102 -8.00 -2.72 19.51
C PRO A 102 -8.37 -2.73 18.04
N GLN A 103 -9.59 -2.27 17.76
CA GLN A 103 -10.13 -2.15 16.41
C GLN A 103 -10.06 -0.69 15.96
N GLN A 104 -9.80 -0.49 14.68
CA GLN A 104 -9.94 0.82 14.07
C GLN A 104 -11.40 1.27 14.14
N ALA A 105 -11.70 2.56 14.23
CA ALA A 105 -13.09 3.04 14.08
C ALA A 105 -13.56 2.90 12.61
N PRO A 106 -14.86 2.90 12.30
CA PRO A 106 -15.30 2.93 10.91
C PRO A 106 -14.70 4.13 10.16
N ILE A 107 -14.13 3.87 8.99
CA ILE A 107 -13.45 4.87 8.16
C ILE A 107 -14.29 5.14 6.91
N ASN A 108 -14.52 6.42 6.61
CA ASN A 108 -15.22 6.81 5.40
C ASN A 108 -14.25 7.10 4.25
N LEU A 109 -14.63 6.66 3.07
CA LEU A 109 -13.91 6.81 1.81
C LEU A 109 -14.81 7.51 0.80
N GLU A 110 -14.27 8.48 0.08
CA GLU A 110 -14.88 9.01 -1.15
C GLU A 110 -14.32 8.21 -2.33
N CYS A 111 -15.17 7.47 -3.03
CA CYS A 111 -14.76 6.50 -4.04
C CYS A 111 -15.34 6.79 -5.42
N GLU A 112 -14.54 6.67 -6.47
CA GLU A 112 -15.03 6.74 -7.85
C GLU A 112 -15.64 5.40 -8.26
N THR A 113 -16.95 5.39 -8.51
CA THR A 113 -17.66 4.22 -9.03
C THR A 113 -18.19 4.52 -10.43
N ASN A 114 -18.26 3.50 -11.30
CA ASN A 114 -18.66 3.65 -12.70
C ASN A 114 -20.10 4.19 -12.91
N ASN A 115 -20.88 4.37 -11.84
CA ASN A 115 -22.32 4.60 -11.91
C ASN A 115 -22.78 5.98 -11.41
N GLU A 116 -21.91 6.84 -10.87
CA GLU A 116 -22.32 8.12 -10.29
C GLU A 116 -21.36 9.27 -10.61
N SER A 117 -21.88 10.35 -11.19
CA SER A 117 -21.16 11.63 -11.29
C SER A 117 -21.10 12.27 -9.91
N GLY A 118 -19.95 12.18 -9.23
CA GLY A 118 -19.74 12.81 -7.91
C GLY A 118 -19.14 11.93 -6.82
N GLY A 119 -18.75 10.68 -7.14
CA GLY A 119 -18.20 9.75 -6.15
C GLY A 119 -19.26 9.19 -5.21
N SER A 120 -19.00 8.00 -4.66
CA SER A 120 -19.84 7.34 -3.67
C SER A 120 -19.12 7.33 -2.32
N LEU A 121 -19.81 7.75 -1.25
CA LEU A 121 -19.28 7.66 0.11
C LEU A 121 -19.45 6.22 0.61
N LEU A 122 -18.33 5.52 0.84
CA LEU A 122 -18.30 4.14 1.32
C LEU A 122 -17.62 4.08 2.70
N THR A 123 -17.96 3.08 3.50
CA THR A 123 -17.38 2.91 4.84
C THR A 123 -16.64 1.58 4.94
N VAL A 124 -15.41 1.63 5.45
CA VAL A 124 -14.65 0.45 5.86
C VAL A 124 -14.91 0.23 7.34
N PHE A 125 -15.45 -0.94 7.66
CA PHE A 125 -15.73 -1.33 9.03
C PHE A 125 -14.56 -2.10 9.64
N PRO A 126 -14.51 -2.22 10.97
CA PRO A 126 -13.51 -3.05 11.61
C PRO A 126 -13.86 -4.51 11.37
N GLY A 127 -12.86 -5.30 10.97
CA GLY A 127 -13.02 -6.72 10.69
C GLY A 127 -12.41 -7.59 11.79
N LYS A 128 -12.00 -8.79 11.42
CA LYS A 128 -11.46 -9.78 12.36
C LYS A 128 -9.95 -9.62 12.56
N ASP A 129 -9.48 -9.95 13.76
CA ASP A 129 -8.06 -9.97 14.13
C ASP A 129 -7.33 -8.61 13.89
N GLY A 130 -8.04 -7.49 14.07
CA GLY A 130 -7.48 -6.13 13.93
C GLY A 130 -7.33 -5.66 12.48
N ARG A 131 -7.97 -6.34 11.53
CA ARG A 131 -7.93 -6.02 10.09
C ARG A 131 -9.19 -5.27 9.68
N PRO A 132 -9.11 -4.22 8.85
CA PRO A 132 -10.29 -3.58 8.30
C PRO A 132 -11.02 -4.51 7.31
N ASP A 133 -12.35 -4.43 7.28
CA ASP A 133 -13.20 -5.15 6.36
C ASP A 133 -13.63 -4.25 5.18
N PHE A 134 -13.08 -4.56 4.02
CA PHE A 134 -13.35 -3.86 2.75
C PHE A 134 -14.45 -4.53 1.92
N THR A 135 -15.14 -5.55 2.44
CA THR A 135 -16.07 -6.37 1.65
C THR A 135 -17.16 -5.55 0.95
N GLU A 136 -17.75 -4.56 1.64
CA GLU A 136 -18.76 -3.67 1.05
C GLU A 136 -18.14 -2.73 0.00
N VAL A 137 -16.94 -2.20 0.28
CA VAL A 137 -16.21 -1.33 -0.65
C VAL A 137 -15.88 -2.07 -1.95
N TRP A 138 -15.42 -3.31 -1.84
CA TRP A 138 -15.14 -4.16 -2.99
C TRP A 138 -16.38 -4.55 -3.79
N ALA A 139 -17.54 -4.67 -3.14
CA ALA A 139 -18.80 -4.93 -3.84
C ALA A 139 -19.20 -3.76 -4.77
N ALA A 140 -18.81 -2.53 -4.41
CA ALA A 140 -19.03 -1.33 -5.22
C ALA A 140 -18.09 -1.23 -6.44
N LYS A 141 -16.98 -1.98 -6.46
CA LYS A 141 -15.98 -1.97 -7.54
C LYS A 141 -15.49 -0.55 -7.88
N ALA A 142 -15.18 0.22 -6.84
CA ALA A 142 -14.60 1.54 -7.00
C ALA A 142 -13.23 1.44 -7.69
N SER A 143 -12.96 2.29 -8.68
CA SER A 143 -11.66 2.34 -9.37
C SER A 143 -10.61 3.08 -8.56
N SER A 144 -11.03 4.03 -7.73
CA SER A 144 -10.17 4.80 -6.84
C SER A 144 -10.97 5.18 -5.58
N CYS A 145 -10.28 5.39 -4.46
CA CYS A 145 -10.88 5.81 -3.21
C CYS A 145 -9.90 6.67 -2.43
N ASP A 146 -10.38 7.74 -1.81
CA ASP A 146 -9.62 8.59 -0.90
C ASP A 146 -10.28 8.63 0.47
N ILE A 147 -9.47 8.73 1.52
CA ILE A 147 -9.97 8.82 2.90
C ILE A 147 -10.64 10.19 3.11
N VAL A 148 -11.83 10.18 3.70
CA VAL A 148 -12.47 11.38 4.22
C VAL A 148 -11.93 11.66 5.62
N GLY A 149 -11.00 12.61 5.73
CA GLY A 149 -10.37 13.03 6.99
C GLY A 149 -8.99 12.41 7.17
N ALA A 150 -8.65 12.01 8.40
CA ALA A 150 -7.36 11.41 8.73
C ALA A 150 -7.54 10.07 9.44
N VAL A 151 -6.65 9.12 9.15
CA VAL A 151 -6.61 7.82 9.82
C VAL A 151 -5.49 7.81 10.86
N THR A 152 -5.83 7.52 12.11
CA THR A 152 -4.82 7.26 13.15
C THR A 152 -4.49 5.77 13.17
N ILE A 153 -3.23 5.41 13.38
CA ILE A 153 -2.79 4.01 13.43
C ILE A 153 -3.16 3.42 14.80
N VAL A 154 -4.09 2.47 14.85
CA VAL A 154 -4.64 1.88 16.08
C VAL A 154 -4.16 0.43 16.26
N THR A 155 -4.46 -0.42 15.29
CA THR A 155 -4.32 -1.87 15.41
C THR A 155 -2.87 -2.33 15.26
N SER A 156 -2.55 -3.53 15.77
CA SER A 156 -1.22 -4.14 15.57
C SER A 156 -0.94 -4.41 14.09
N VAL A 157 -1.97 -4.73 13.32
CA VAL A 157 -1.88 -4.96 11.87
C VAL A 157 -1.58 -3.66 11.13
N GLU A 158 -2.25 -2.56 11.47
CA GLU A 158 -1.96 -1.24 10.89
C GLU A 158 -0.51 -0.81 11.19
N LYS A 159 -0.05 -0.99 12.44
CA LYS A 159 1.35 -0.73 12.82
C LYS A 159 2.34 -1.56 12.01
N GLN A 160 2.00 -2.83 11.77
CA GLN A 160 2.81 -3.71 10.94
C GLN A 160 2.83 -3.25 9.48
N ALA A 161 1.67 -2.94 8.90
CA ALA A 161 1.53 -2.48 7.53
C ALA A 161 2.32 -1.18 7.30
N TYR A 162 2.15 -0.19 8.17
CA TYR A 162 2.89 1.07 8.13
C TYR A 162 4.41 0.87 8.25
N LYS A 163 4.86 -0.03 9.13
CA LYS A 163 6.29 -0.36 9.22
C LYS A 163 6.84 -0.99 7.93
N VAL A 164 6.03 -1.83 7.26
CA VAL A 164 6.42 -2.48 6.00
C VAL A 164 6.45 -1.50 4.84
N SER A 165 5.54 -0.51 4.81
CA SER A 165 5.48 0.50 3.73
C SER A 165 6.67 1.44 3.73
N LYS A 166 7.32 1.63 4.89
CA LYS A 166 8.41 2.59 5.11
C LYS A 166 7.99 4.05 4.93
N TYR A 167 6.71 4.35 5.05
CA TYR A 167 6.24 5.74 5.13
C TYR A 167 6.80 6.41 6.40
N ASP A 168 7.04 7.72 6.35
CA ASP A 168 7.68 8.50 7.42
C ASP A 168 6.84 9.69 7.92
N ASP A 169 5.61 9.82 7.44
CA ASP A 169 4.66 10.90 7.72
C ASP A 169 3.56 10.54 8.75
N GLN A 170 3.58 9.30 9.25
CA GLN A 170 2.54 8.71 10.11
C GLN A 170 1.16 8.60 9.44
N ASP A 171 1.10 8.71 8.12
CA ASP A 171 -0.13 8.57 7.37
C ASP A 171 -0.27 7.16 6.78
N ILE A 172 -1.30 6.44 7.20
CA ILE A 172 -1.62 5.11 6.68
C ILE A 172 -2.73 5.16 5.61
N ALA A 173 -3.33 6.33 5.36
CA ALA A 173 -4.40 6.53 4.39
C ALA A 173 -4.09 5.98 2.99
N PRO A 174 -2.86 6.11 2.43
CA PRO A 174 -2.54 5.54 1.12
C PRO A 174 -2.72 4.01 1.07
N LEU A 175 -2.43 3.29 2.16
CA LEU A 175 -2.63 1.83 2.20
C LEU A 175 -4.12 1.47 2.21
N TYR A 176 -4.96 2.27 2.88
CA TYR A 176 -6.40 2.10 2.83
C TYR A 176 -6.97 2.36 1.43
N ALA A 177 -6.50 3.42 0.76
CA ALA A 177 -6.88 3.73 -0.62
C ALA A 177 -6.52 2.58 -1.57
N ILE A 178 -5.29 2.07 -1.51
CA ILE A 178 -4.83 0.91 -2.29
C ILE A 178 -5.71 -0.32 -2.00
N CYS A 179 -6.04 -0.57 -0.73
CA CYS A 179 -6.86 -1.70 -0.33
C CYS A 179 -8.33 -1.57 -0.76
N ALA A 180 -8.84 -0.35 -0.91
CA ALA A 180 -10.24 -0.10 -1.27
C ALA A 180 -10.48 -0.21 -2.79
N ALA A 181 -9.51 0.22 -3.60
CA ALA A 181 -9.63 0.33 -5.04
C ALA A 181 -9.54 -1.02 -5.77
N ILE A 182 -10.49 -1.28 -6.67
CA ILE A 182 -10.46 -2.35 -7.67
C ILE A 182 -10.37 -1.69 -9.06
N ASP A 183 -9.21 -1.15 -9.37
CA ASP A 183 -8.95 -0.54 -10.67
C ASP A 183 -8.75 -1.61 -11.75
N THR A 184 -9.51 -1.56 -12.84
CA THR A 184 -9.31 -2.49 -13.96
C THR A 184 -8.00 -2.27 -14.70
N ASP A 185 -7.43 -1.08 -14.58
CA ASP A 185 -6.18 -0.65 -15.19
C ASP A 185 -5.01 -0.62 -14.17
N ASP A 186 -5.16 -1.33 -13.03
CA ASP A 186 -4.10 -1.48 -12.03
C ASP A 186 -2.86 -2.14 -12.62
N VAL A 187 -1.79 -1.35 -12.76
CA VAL A 187 -0.48 -1.78 -13.27
C VAL A 187 0.11 -2.95 -12.46
N TYR A 188 -0.11 -2.98 -11.14
CA TYR A 188 0.37 -4.07 -10.28
C TYR A 188 -0.36 -5.39 -10.54
N ALA A 189 -1.54 -5.31 -11.16
CA ALA A 189 -2.38 -6.44 -11.54
C ALA A 189 -2.15 -6.88 -13.02
N GLU A 190 -1.29 -6.20 -13.78
CA GLU A 190 -0.97 -6.57 -15.15
C GLU A 190 -0.16 -7.88 -15.25
N ALA A 191 -0.37 -8.60 -16.35
CA ALA A 191 0.36 -9.82 -16.61
C ALA A 191 1.82 -9.49 -16.98
N GLY A 192 2.77 -10.09 -16.27
CA GLY A 192 4.20 -9.92 -16.52
C GLY A 192 4.84 -8.74 -15.80
N PHE A 193 4.06 -7.82 -15.22
CA PHE A 193 4.59 -6.68 -14.46
C PHE A 193 5.48 -7.14 -13.29
N ALA A 194 6.70 -6.63 -13.20
CA ALA A 194 7.62 -6.88 -12.10
C ALA A 194 7.73 -5.62 -11.24
N ALA A 195 7.39 -5.73 -9.96
CA ALA A 195 7.38 -4.58 -9.06
C ALA A 195 8.81 -4.14 -8.71
N SER A 196 9.05 -2.82 -8.66
CA SER A 196 10.31 -2.27 -8.14
C SER A 196 10.48 -2.55 -6.65
N SER A 197 11.68 -2.30 -6.11
CA SER A 197 11.93 -2.49 -4.67
C SER A 197 11.03 -1.63 -3.78
N GLU A 198 10.70 -0.42 -4.22
CA GLU A 198 9.78 0.51 -3.55
C GLU A 198 8.34 0.00 -3.64
N GLN A 199 7.89 -0.42 -4.83
CA GLN A 199 6.55 -0.95 -5.04
C GLN A 199 6.34 -2.26 -4.26
N ILE A 200 7.35 -3.11 -4.14
CA ILE A 200 7.30 -4.32 -3.32
C ILE A 200 6.96 -3.99 -1.87
N THR A 201 7.55 -2.93 -1.30
CA THR A 201 7.26 -2.54 0.08
C THR A 201 5.81 -2.07 0.26
N GLU A 202 5.31 -1.26 -0.67
CA GLU A 202 3.94 -0.76 -0.65
C GLU A 202 2.90 -1.87 -0.85
N ILE A 203 3.10 -2.74 -1.85
CA ILE A 203 2.21 -3.88 -2.12
C ILE A 203 2.15 -4.83 -0.91
N ASN A 204 3.30 -5.12 -0.29
CA ASN A 204 3.32 -5.99 0.90
C ASN A 204 2.66 -5.33 2.11
N ALA A 205 2.76 -4.00 2.25
CA ALA A 205 2.06 -3.26 3.29
C ALA A 205 0.54 -3.30 3.08
N ALA A 206 0.07 -3.06 1.86
CA ALA A 206 -1.34 -3.20 1.50
C ALA A 206 -1.84 -4.64 1.74
N LEU A 207 -1.09 -5.66 1.29
CA LEU A 207 -1.42 -7.06 1.56
C LEU A 207 -1.40 -7.43 3.06
N THR A 208 -0.63 -6.68 3.87
CA THR A 208 -0.66 -6.78 5.32
C THR A 208 -1.94 -6.21 5.90
N LEU A 209 -2.59 -5.24 5.27
CA LEU A 209 -3.89 -4.70 5.70
C LEU A 209 -5.06 -5.51 5.12
N CYS A 210 -5.07 -5.72 3.80
CA CYS A 210 -6.13 -6.38 3.02
C CYS A 210 -5.64 -7.64 2.27
N PRO A 211 -5.29 -8.74 2.97
CA PRO A 211 -4.75 -9.95 2.33
C PRO A 211 -5.72 -10.66 1.38
N LYS A 212 -7.02 -10.35 1.50
CA LYS A 212 -8.13 -10.88 0.69
C LYS A 212 -8.52 -9.96 -0.48
N HIS A 213 -7.75 -8.91 -0.75
CA HIS A 213 -8.00 -8.01 -1.87
C HIS A 213 -8.24 -8.80 -3.18
N PRO A 214 -9.19 -8.39 -4.05
CA PRO A 214 -9.47 -9.09 -5.31
C PRO A 214 -8.24 -9.30 -6.21
N TYR A 215 -7.26 -8.39 -6.17
CA TYR A 215 -5.99 -8.53 -6.89
C TYR A 215 -4.84 -9.10 -6.07
N ALA A 216 -5.06 -9.51 -4.82
CA ALA A 216 -3.99 -9.97 -3.94
C ALA A 216 -3.14 -11.10 -4.54
N LYS A 217 -3.72 -11.98 -5.36
CA LYS A 217 -2.96 -13.02 -6.07
C LYS A 217 -2.02 -12.43 -7.12
N LYS A 218 -2.51 -11.48 -7.92
CA LYS A 218 -1.75 -10.83 -8.99
C LYS A 218 -0.63 -9.95 -8.41
N TRP A 219 -0.93 -9.19 -7.37
CA TRP A 219 0.04 -8.41 -6.60
C TRP A 219 1.18 -9.27 -6.03
N ARG A 220 0.86 -10.42 -5.42
CA ARG A 220 1.90 -11.37 -4.94
C ARG A 220 2.77 -11.90 -6.09
N GLN A 221 2.20 -12.12 -7.27
CA GLN A 221 2.97 -12.53 -8.45
C GLN A 221 3.87 -11.39 -8.97
N ALA A 222 3.39 -10.14 -8.95
CA ALA A 222 4.20 -8.98 -9.31
C ALA A 222 5.38 -8.79 -8.36
N VAL A 223 5.15 -8.93 -7.04
CA VAL A 223 6.20 -8.92 -6.01
C VAL A 223 7.21 -10.03 -6.25
N GLN A 224 6.76 -11.26 -6.51
CA GLN A 224 7.66 -12.39 -6.77
C GLN A 224 8.54 -12.15 -8.00
N ARG A 225 7.97 -11.60 -9.09
CA ARG A 225 8.75 -11.25 -10.29
C ARG A 225 9.77 -10.15 -9.99
N GLY A 226 9.35 -9.10 -9.31
CA GLY A 226 10.23 -8.01 -8.90
C GLY A 226 11.40 -8.47 -8.02
N GLN A 227 11.15 -9.37 -7.07
CA GLN A 227 12.19 -9.97 -6.23
C GLN A 227 13.18 -10.80 -7.08
N ALA A 228 12.68 -11.60 -8.01
CA ALA A 228 13.53 -12.37 -8.91
C ALA A 228 14.40 -11.45 -9.80
N ASP A 229 13.86 -10.30 -10.21
CA ASP A 229 14.57 -9.31 -11.00
C ASP A 229 15.66 -8.62 -10.18
N ALA A 230 15.34 -8.15 -8.98
CA ALA A 230 16.31 -7.60 -8.04
C ALA A 230 17.46 -8.59 -7.73
N ASP A 231 17.14 -9.88 -7.58
CA ASP A 231 18.16 -10.92 -7.39
C ASP A 231 19.08 -11.06 -8.61
N LEU A 232 18.54 -10.93 -9.82
CA LEU A 232 19.33 -10.97 -11.06
C LEU A 232 20.18 -9.71 -11.21
N GLU A 233 19.66 -8.53 -10.91
CA GLU A 233 20.41 -7.26 -10.91
C GLU A 233 21.58 -7.31 -9.95
N ALA A 234 21.33 -7.76 -8.71
CA ALA A 234 22.37 -7.92 -7.68
C ALA A 234 23.47 -8.91 -8.10
N GLN A 235 23.14 -9.88 -8.96
CA GLN A 235 24.10 -10.82 -9.54
C GLN A 235 24.83 -10.27 -10.77
N GLY A 236 24.48 -9.08 -11.27
CA GLY A 236 24.96 -8.53 -12.54
C GLY A 236 24.44 -9.30 -13.77
N ARG A 237 23.23 -9.84 -13.67
CA ARG A 237 22.58 -10.69 -14.68
C ARG A 237 21.29 -10.10 -15.22
N LEU A 238 20.86 -8.95 -14.69
CA LEU A 238 19.82 -8.09 -15.24
C LEU A 238 20.39 -6.68 -15.29
N PHE A 239 20.32 -6.02 -16.43
CA PHE A 239 20.88 -4.68 -16.60
C PHE A 239 20.27 -3.97 -17.81
N GLY A 240 20.15 -2.65 -17.71
CA GLY A 240 19.63 -1.79 -18.77
C GLY A 240 20.70 -1.29 -19.74
N SER A 241 20.42 -0.12 -20.32
CA SER A 241 21.39 0.63 -21.12
C SER A 241 22.51 1.20 -20.24
N GLY A 242 23.71 1.31 -20.79
CA GLY A 242 24.89 1.78 -20.09
C GLY A 242 26.15 1.05 -20.55
N THR A 243 27.28 1.37 -19.90
CA THR A 243 28.57 0.70 -20.11
C THR A 243 28.97 -0.03 -18.83
N TYR A 244 29.19 -1.34 -18.92
CA TYR A 244 29.45 -2.21 -17.77
C TYR A 244 30.75 -2.98 -17.95
N ARG A 245 31.56 -3.08 -16.90
CA ARG A 245 32.73 -3.95 -16.83
C ARG A 245 32.31 -5.40 -16.67
N VAL A 246 32.65 -6.22 -17.65
CA VAL A 246 32.34 -7.64 -17.65
C VAL A 246 33.17 -8.35 -16.58
N GLY A 247 32.52 -9.23 -15.81
CA GLY A 247 33.10 -9.94 -14.67
C GLY A 247 33.14 -9.12 -13.36
N LYS A 248 32.91 -7.81 -13.42
CA LYS A 248 32.85 -6.93 -12.23
C LYS A 248 31.44 -6.42 -11.95
N GLU A 249 30.80 -5.80 -12.94
CA GLU A 249 29.47 -5.18 -12.83
C GLU A 249 28.39 -6.10 -13.41
N ILE A 250 28.69 -6.75 -14.53
CA ILE A 250 27.82 -7.76 -15.15
C ILE A 250 28.55 -9.09 -15.32
N LYS A 251 27.81 -10.20 -15.33
CA LYS A 251 28.38 -11.54 -15.54
C LYS A 251 28.45 -11.88 -17.02
N PRO A 252 29.50 -12.61 -17.45
CA PRO A 252 29.48 -13.27 -18.76
C PRO A 252 28.27 -14.18 -18.90
N GLY A 253 27.74 -14.29 -20.11
CA GLY A 253 26.54 -15.07 -20.36
C GLY A 253 25.89 -14.73 -21.69
N THR A 254 24.82 -15.44 -22.01
CA THR A 254 23.97 -15.10 -23.15
C THR A 254 22.76 -14.35 -22.63
N TYR A 255 22.53 -13.16 -23.18
CA TYR A 255 21.48 -12.24 -22.78
C TYR A 255 20.53 -11.96 -23.94
N VAL A 256 19.29 -11.64 -23.59
CA VAL A 256 18.22 -11.32 -24.52
C VAL A 256 17.51 -10.05 -24.09
N THR A 257 17.06 -9.29 -25.08
CA THR A 257 16.06 -8.24 -24.93
C THR A 257 14.97 -8.42 -25.99
N HIS A 258 13.80 -7.83 -25.77
CA HIS A 258 12.61 -8.02 -26.59
C HIS A 258 12.02 -6.66 -27.02
N ASP A 259 11.28 -6.70 -28.13
CA ASP A 259 10.49 -5.57 -28.65
C ASP A 259 11.25 -4.23 -28.67
N VAL A 260 12.47 -4.27 -29.22
CA VAL A 260 13.37 -3.12 -29.26
C VAL A 260 13.18 -2.28 -30.54
N ASP A 261 13.47 -0.99 -30.42
CA ASP A 261 13.52 0.00 -31.50
C ASP A 261 14.79 0.84 -31.33
N GLY A 262 15.63 0.92 -32.36
CA GLY A 262 16.90 1.65 -32.33
C GLY A 262 17.98 1.11 -31.38
N CYS A 263 17.97 -0.19 -31.07
CA CYS A 263 18.89 -0.82 -30.13
C CYS A 263 20.33 -0.92 -30.66
N TYR A 264 21.26 -0.26 -29.98
CA TYR A 264 22.70 -0.42 -30.19
C TYR A 264 23.33 -1.25 -29.06
N TRP A 265 24.24 -2.15 -29.41
CA TRP A 265 25.12 -2.79 -28.43
C TRP A 265 26.52 -3.01 -28.99
N GLU A 266 27.50 -3.07 -28.11
CA GLU A 266 28.87 -3.43 -28.43
C GLU A 266 29.58 -4.15 -27.29
N ARG A 267 30.47 -5.06 -27.66
CA ARG A 267 31.43 -5.72 -26.77
C ARG A 267 32.79 -5.08 -27.02
N GLN A 268 33.51 -4.73 -25.96
CA GLN A 268 34.78 -4.01 -26.04
C GLN A 268 35.92 -4.80 -25.38
N ASN A 269 37.14 -4.63 -25.89
CA ASN A 269 38.36 -5.13 -25.26
C ASN A 269 38.92 -4.13 -24.23
N SER A 270 40.02 -4.48 -23.57
CA SER A 270 40.63 -3.65 -22.51
C SER A 270 41.16 -2.30 -22.97
N SER A 271 41.33 -2.09 -24.27
CA SER A 271 41.73 -0.82 -24.87
C SER A 271 40.53 0.03 -25.28
N GLY A 272 39.30 -0.42 -25.05
CA GLY A 272 38.08 0.24 -25.49
C GLY A 272 37.75 0.01 -26.98
N ASN A 273 38.50 -0.85 -27.68
CA ASN A 273 38.20 -1.17 -29.07
C ASN A 273 37.02 -2.14 -29.14
N ILE A 274 36.13 -1.91 -30.09
CA ILE A 274 34.98 -2.77 -30.39
C ILE A 274 35.48 -4.14 -30.87
N ILE A 275 35.05 -5.19 -30.19
CA ILE A 275 35.20 -6.60 -30.58
C ILE A 275 34.07 -6.97 -31.53
N ASP A 276 32.84 -6.55 -31.20
CA ASP A 276 31.62 -6.88 -31.93
C ASP A 276 30.55 -5.85 -31.56
N ASN A 277 29.70 -5.47 -32.52
CA ASN A 277 28.61 -4.54 -32.30
C ASN A 277 27.48 -4.75 -33.30
N TYR A 278 26.29 -4.24 -32.97
CA TYR A 278 25.19 -4.22 -33.91
C TYR A 278 24.20 -3.09 -33.59
N PHE A 279 23.64 -2.49 -34.64
CA PHE A 279 22.53 -1.55 -34.54
C PHE A 279 21.27 -2.19 -35.11
N THR A 280 20.26 -2.39 -34.26
CA THR A 280 18.98 -2.98 -34.61
C THR A 280 17.95 -1.86 -34.74
N ASN A 281 17.50 -1.59 -35.97
CA ASN A 281 16.40 -0.64 -36.20
C ASN A 281 15.12 -1.07 -35.47
N GLY A 282 14.78 -2.35 -35.51
CA GLY A 282 13.69 -2.90 -34.69
C GLY A 282 13.64 -4.42 -34.75
N ALA A 283 13.38 -5.06 -33.61
CA ALA A 283 13.29 -6.52 -33.54
C ALA A 283 12.46 -6.98 -32.33
N ARG A 284 11.71 -8.07 -32.51
CA ARG A 284 11.01 -8.74 -31.39
C ARG A 284 11.96 -9.35 -30.37
N ARG A 285 13.18 -9.67 -30.78
CA ARG A 285 14.19 -10.28 -29.91
C ARG A 285 15.60 -10.01 -30.44
N VAL A 286 16.48 -9.54 -29.58
CA VAL A 286 17.93 -9.46 -29.81
C VAL A 286 18.62 -10.33 -28.79
N GLN A 287 19.65 -11.06 -29.20
CA GLN A 287 20.43 -11.95 -28.33
C GLN A 287 21.92 -11.68 -28.51
N VAL A 288 22.65 -11.58 -27.40
CA VAL A 288 24.11 -11.36 -27.38
C VAL A 288 24.76 -12.32 -26.41
N THR A 289 25.89 -12.91 -26.80
CA THR A 289 26.76 -13.67 -25.88
C THR A 289 27.92 -12.79 -25.46
N ILE A 290 27.89 -12.33 -24.22
CA ILE A 290 28.97 -11.60 -23.55
C ILE A 290 29.96 -12.63 -23.01
N ARG A 291 31.20 -12.61 -23.52
CA ARG A 291 32.23 -13.57 -23.17
C ARG A 291 32.98 -13.12 -21.93
N SER A 292 33.53 -14.06 -21.18
CA SER A 292 34.38 -13.76 -20.02
C SER A 292 35.68 -13.04 -20.36
N SER A 293 36.09 -13.06 -21.64
CA SER A 293 37.24 -12.33 -22.16
C SER A 293 36.94 -10.88 -22.52
N ASP A 294 35.66 -10.50 -22.60
CA ASP A 294 35.29 -9.12 -22.89
C ASP A 294 35.66 -8.24 -21.69
N TYR A 295 36.04 -7.00 -21.95
CA TYR A 295 36.37 -6.07 -20.88
C TYR A 295 35.17 -5.23 -20.47
N ALA A 296 34.42 -4.74 -21.47
CA ALA A 296 33.20 -4.00 -21.25
C ALA A 296 32.11 -4.39 -22.24
N PHE A 297 30.86 -4.20 -21.83
CA PHE A 297 29.68 -4.26 -22.68
C PHE A 297 28.99 -2.91 -22.61
N HIS A 298 28.65 -2.35 -23.76
CA HIS A 298 27.87 -1.12 -23.85
C HIS A 298 26.58 -1.38 -24.62
N SER A 299 25.48 -0.76 -24.18
CA SER A 299 24.20 -0.83 -24.87
C SER A 299 23.38 0.44 -24.67
N GLU A 300 22.62 0.82 -25.69
CA GLU A 300 21.73 1.97 -25.71
C GLU A 300 20.42 1.63 -26.45
N ASN A 301 19.29 2.09 -25.94
CA ASN A 301 17.95 1.89 -26.54
C ASN A 301 17.56 0.42 -26.76
N CYS A 302 18.20 -0.50 -26.02
CA CYS A 302 17.88 -1.93 -26.07
C CYS A 302 16.91 -2.38 -24.98
N GLY A 303 16.46 -1.47 -24.11
CA GLY A 303 15.71 -1.83 -22.92
C GLY A 303 16.59 -2.63 -21.95
N GLU A 304 16.03 -3.69 -21.39
CA GLU A 304 16.65 -4.50 -20.34
C GLU A 304 17.15 -5.84 -20.87
N TRP A 305 18.40 -6.18 -20.55
CA TRP A 305 19.05 -7.43 -20.88
C TRP A 305 18.84 -8.46 -19.78
N ARG A 306 18.19 -9.58 -20.14
CA ARG A 306 17.92 -10.70 -19.23
C ARG A 306 18.69 -11.94 -19.67
N PRO A 307 19.02 -12.90 -18.79
CA PRO A 307 19.65 -14.14 -19.21
C PRO A 307 18.74 -14.89 -20.18
N ALA A 308 19.30 -15.42 -21.27
CA ALA A 308 18.57 -16.33 -22.15
C ALA A 308 18.11 -17.56 -21.34
N ARG A 309 16.81 -17.85 -21.36
CA ARG A 309 16.23 -19.07 -20.81
C ARG A 309 16.45 -20.25 -21.74
#